data_AF-A0A0C7JRZ4-F1
#
_entry.id   AF-A0A0C7JRZ4-F1
#
_cell.length_a   1.000
_cell.length_b   1.000
_cell.length_c   1.000
_cell.angle_alpha   90.00
_cell.angle_beta   90.00
_cell.angle_gamma   90.00
#
_symmetry.space_group_name_H-M   'P 1'
#
loop_
_entity.id
_entity.type
_entity.pdbx_description
1 polymer ?
#
loop_
_entity_poly.entity_id
_entity_poly.type
_entity_poly.pdbx_seq_one_letter_code
_entity_poly.pdbx_strand_id
1 'polypeptide(L)' 'MKNSKYLNSLKNGLEIICTIVLVRIVGYFTGFKYSLFEDGLSFKLIIDFSMWIVLYILVSTFIEKIYNLLDR' A
#
# COMPACT_ATOMS: atom_id res chain seq x y z
N MET A 1 3.03 4.74 -27.43
CA MET A 1 2.82 3.49 -26.64
C MET A 1 3.88 3.26 -25.55
N LYS A 2 5.19 3.41 -25.80
CA LYS A 2 6.25 3.14 -24.79
C LYS A 2 6.21 4.02 -23.54
N ASN A 3 5.90 5.32 -23.68
CA ASN A 3 5.85 6.27 -22.55
C ASN A 3 4.71 5.99 -21.55
N SER A 4 3.54 5.57 -22.03
CA SER A 4 2.40 5.24 -21.14
C SER A 4 2.72 4.05 -20.23
N LYS A 5 3.42 3.02 -20.74
CA LYS A 5 3.82 1.86 -19.94
C LYS A 5 4.80 2.23 -18.83
N TYR A 6 5.73 3.15 -19.10
CA TYR A 6 6.70 3.61 -18.12
C TYR A 6 6.05 4.46 -17.01
N LEU A 7 5.17 5.40 -17.39
CA LEU A 7 4.37 6.19 -16.45
C LEU A 7 3.52 5.31 -15.54
N ASN A 8 2.85 4.29 -16.10
CA ASN A 8 2.05 3.35 -15.31
C ASN A 8 2.92 2.52 -14.36
N SER A 9 4.10 2.08 -14.80
CA SER A 9 5.04 1.36 -13.93
C SER A 9 5.53 2.24 -12.77
N LEU A 10 5.76 3.52 -13.03
CA LEU A 10 6.23 4.48 -12.04
C LEU A 10 5.13 4.80 -11.03
N LYS A 11 3.88 4.98 -11.49
CA LYS A 11 2.70 5.10 -10.64
C LYS A 11 2.55 3.89 -9.71
N ASN A 12 2.61 2.67 -10.26
CA ASN A 12 2.50 1.45 -9.46
C ASN A 12 3.63 1.33 -8.41
N GLY A 13 4.85 1.71 -8.79
CA GLY A 13 5.98 1.77 -7.86
C GLY A 13 5.73 2.75 -6.71
N LEU A 14 5.20 3.94 -7.01
CA LEU A 14 4.84 4.95 -6.01
C LEU A 14 3.76 4.44 -5.05
N GLU A 15 2.71 3.81 -5.58
CA GLU A 15 1.62 3.22 -4.78
C GLU A 15 2.16 2.19 -3.78
N ILE A 16 3.07 1.30 -4.22
CA ILE A 16 3.68 0.29 -3.35
C ILE A 16 4.51 0.95 -2.24
N ILE A 17 5.37 1.92 -2.59
CA ILE A 17 6.22 2.62 -1.61
C ILE A 17 5.36 3.35 -0.57
N CYS A 18 4.35 4.09 -1.01
CA CYS A 18 3.42 4.77 -0.11
C CYS A 18 2.67 3.80 0.80
N THR A 19 2.23 2.66 0.26
CA THR A 19 1.56 1.61 1.04
C THR A 19 2.48 1.04 2.11
N ILE A 20 3.75 0.72 1.78
CA ILE A 20 4.74 0.23 2.75
C ILE A 20 4.92 1.23 3.90
N VAL A 21 5.08 2.52 3.58
CA VAL A 21 5.26 3.57 4.59
C VAL A 21 4.03 3.65 5.50
N LEU A 22 2.82 3.64 4.94
CA LEU A 22 1.59 3.68 5.73
C LEU A 22 1.40 2.45 6.60
N VAL A 23 1.67 1.25 6.09
CA VAL A 23 1.60 0.01 6.88
C VAL A 23 2.53 0.11 8.10
N ARG A 24 3.75 0.63 7.91
CA ARG A 24 4.71 0.83 9.01
C ARG A 24 4.20 1.84 10.05
N ILE A 25 3.59 2.93 9.58
CA ILE A 25 3.00 3.96 10.45
C ILE A 25 1.83 3.37 11.26
N VAL A 26 0.90 2.69 10.61
CA VAL A 26 -0.26 2.07 11.27
C VAL A 26 0.19 0.99 12.24
N GLY A 27 1.14 0.14 11.85
CA GLY A 27 1.72 -0.87 12.74
C GLY A 27 2.40 -0.25 13.97
N TYR A 28 3.07 0.90 13.81
CA TYR A 28 3.65 1.64 14.94
C TYR A 28 2.58 2.16 15.90
N PHE A 29 1.51 2.78 15.40
CA PHE A 29 0.44 3.34 16.23
C PHE A 29 -0.44 2.28 16.90
N THR A 30 -0.70 1.17 16.21
CA THR A 30 -1.55 0.08 16.74
C THR A 30 -0.79 -0.91 17.61
N GLY A 31 0.55 -0.86 17.60
CA GLY A 31 1.40 -1.89 18.18
C GLY A 31 1.32 -3.23 17.45
N PHE A 32 0.61 -3.29 16.32
CA PHE A 32 0.41 -4.50 15.56
C PHE A 32 1.66 -4.82 14.73
N LYS A 33 2.25 -5.99 14.99
CA LYS A 33 3.34 -6.56 14.22
C LYS A 33 3.04 -8.02 13.98
N TYR A 34 3.16 -8.43 12.73
CA TYR A 34 3.08 -9.83 12.33
C TYR A 34 4.42 -10.27 11.75
N SER A 35 4.88 -11.45 12.16
CA SER A 35 6.07 -12.11 11.59
C SER A 35 5.73 -13.54 11.21
N LEU A 36 5.94 -13.90 9.94
CA LEU A 36 5.65 -15.26 9.45
C LEU A 36 6.48 -16.33 10.16
N PHE A 37 7.72 -16.00 10.57
CA PHE A 37 8.63 -16.92 11.24
C PHE A 37 8.35 -17.06 12.74
N GLU A 38 7.79 -16.03 13.39
CA GLU A 38 7.50 -16.04 14.84
C GLU A 38 6.05 -16.44 15.12
N ASP A 39 5.09 -15.89 14.37
CA ASP A 39 3.66 -16.09 14.58
C ASP A 39 3.06 -17.22 13.71
N GLY A 40 3.77 -17.67 12.67
CA GLY A 40 3.30 -18.70 11.74
C GLY A 40 2.00 -18.34 10.99
N LEU A 41 1.31 -19.34 10.45
CA LEU A 41 -0.02 -19.17 9.82
C LEU A 41 -1.10 -19.00 10.90
N SER A 42 -1.26 -17.77 11.40
CA SER A 42 -2.22 -17.42 12.45
C SER A 42 -3.25 -16.39 11.98
N PHE A 43 -4.30 -16.16 12.78
CA PHE A 43 -5.30 -15.12 12.49
C PHE A 43 -4.68 -13.72 12.35
N LYS A 44 -3.53 -13.47 12.99
CA LYS A 44 -2.76 -12.24 12.81
C LYS A 44 -2.33 -12.03 11.35
N LEU A 45 -2.02 -13.10 10.61
CA LEU A 45 -1.69 -13.00 9.19
C LEU A 45 -2.85 -12.42 8.37
N ILE A 46 -4.07 -12.85 8.67
CA ILE A 46 -5.27 -12.37 7.97
C ILE A 46 -5.48 -10.88 8.25
N ILE A 47 -5.27 -10.45 9.50
CA ILE A 47 -5.35 -9.03 9.88
C ILE A 47 -4.27 -8.23 9.15
N ASP A 48 -3.03 -8.72 9.13
CA ASP A 48 -1.91 -8.07 8.45
C ASP A 48 -2.20 -7.91 6.95
N PHE A 49 -2.59 -8.99 6.27
CA PHE A 49 -2.99 -8.93 4.86
C PHE A 49 -4.16 -7.99 4.62
N SER A 50 -5.18 -8.02 5.48
CA SER A 50 -6.34 -7.14 5.36
C SER A 50 -5.95 -5.67 5.48
N MET A 51 -5.05 -5.34 6.42
CA MET A 51 -4.51 -3.99 6.59
C MET A 51 -3.75 -3.53 5.33
N TRP A 52 -2.90 -4.38 4.77
CA TRP A 52 -2.19 -4.11 3.52
C TRP A 52 -3.14 -3.80 2.37
N ILE A 53 -4.19 -4.61 2.18
CA ILE A 53 -5.18 -4.43 1.12
C ILE A 53 -5.92 -3.10 1.29
N VAL A 54 -6.41 -2.81 2.50
CA VAL A 54 -7.14 -1.57 2.79
C VAL A 54 -6.27 -0.34 2.54
N LEU A 55 -5.01 -0.36 3.01
CA LEU A 55 -4.09 0.75 2.82
C LEU A 55 -3.70 0.93 1.35
N TYR A 56 -3.50 -0.16 0.61
CA TYR A 56 -3.21 -0.10 -0.82
C TYR A 56 -4.36 0.56 -1.60
N ILE A 57 -5.61 0.14 -1.37
CA ILE A 57 -6.79 0.75 -2.00
C ILE A 57 -6.88 2.24 -1.68
N LEU A 58 -6.64 2.61 -0.42
CA LEU A 58 -6.66 4.00 0.02
C LEU A 58 -5.59 4.83 -0.70
N VAL A 59 -4.36 4.33 -0.76
CA VAL A 59 -3.24 4.98 -1.47
C VAL A 59 -3.54 5.14 -2.96
N SER A 60 -4.01 4.08 -3.62
CA SER A 60 -4.32 4.13 -5.06
C SER A 60 -5.42 5.15 -5.36
N THR A 61 -6.48 5.20 -4.53
CA THR A 61 -7.55 6.19 -4.65
C THR A 61 -7.03 7.62 -4.48
N PHE A 62 -6.15 7.86 -3.51
CA PHE A 62 -5.55 9.18 -3.28
C PHE A 62 -4.66 9.61 -4.44
N ILE A 63 -3.78 8.72 -4.91
CA ILE A 63 -2.88 8.99 -6.03
C ILE A 63 -3.68 9.29 -7.30
N GLU A 64 -4.67 8.46 -7.62
CA GLU A 64 -5.56 8.69 -8.77
C GLU A 64 -6.26 10.05 -8.67
N LYS A 65 -6.76 10.41 -7.49
CA LYS A 65 -7.41 11.71 -7.29
C LYS A 65 -6.43 12.89 -7.46
N ILE A 66 -5.18 12.74 -7.02
CA ILE A 66 -4.13 13.75 -7.24
C ILE A 66 -3.82 13.90 -8.73
N TYR A 67 -3.66 12.78 -9.45
CA TYR A 67 -3.45 12.80 -10.90
C TYR A 67 -4.60 13.51 -11.62
N ASN A 68 -5.85 13.18 -11.28
CA ASN A 68 -7.04 13.80 -11.88
C ASN A 68 -7.16 15.30 -11.56
N LEU A 69 -6.60 15.77 -10.45
CA LEU A 69 -6.54 17.19 -10.11
C LEU A 69 -5.43 17.93 -10.85
N LEU A 70 -4.29 17.26 -11.09
CA LEU A 70 -3.13 17.84 -11.79
C LEU A 70 -3.30 17.86 -13.32
N ASP A 71 -4.11 16.94 -13.87
CA ASP A 71 -4.44 16.89 -15.30
C ASP A 71 -5.53 17.90 -15.71
N ARG A 72 -6.03 18.68 -14.75
CA ARG A 72 -7.11 19.67 -14.92
C ARG A 72 -6.55 21.08 -15.01
#